data_AF-A0A7T5BLE2-F1
#
_entry.id   AF-A0A7T5BLE2-F1
#
_cell.length_a   1.000
_cell.length_b   1.000
_cell.length_c   1.000
_cell.angle_alpha   90.00
_cell.angle_beta   90.00
_cell.angle_gamma   90.00
#
_symmetry.space_group_name_H-M   'P 1'
#
loop_
_entity.id
_entity.type
_entity.pdbx_description
1 polymer ?
#
loop_
_entity_poly.entity_id
_entity_poly.type
_entity_poly.pdbx_seq_one_letter_code
_entity_poly.pdbx_strand_id
1 'polypeptide(L)'
;MQLDELHTLITENPAEAWTVIKGGPAFRSDAAEAEHPVRAVLKFDLEVALEWGLRADNGNRATFDEYDWAEIAFFKDPTVAEVWVDVRLHGELVERVKLLLVDGGRAYLPFPEKLGGTWITRKWERSLASLVSGLDGRWGAHGSWGSHYLGQMRADHDTY
;
A
#
# COMPACT_ATOMS: atom_id res chain seq x y z
N MET A 1 -20.24 10.06 1.63
CA MET A 1 -19.23 9.80 0.60
C MET A 1 -19.32 8.34 0.22
N GLN A 2 -19.42 8.02 -1.06
CA GLN A 2 -19.33 6.64 -1.56
C GLN A 2 -17.86 6.18 -1.62
N LEU A 3 -17.63 4.86 -1.72
CA LEU A 3 -16.27 4.32 -1.75
C LEU A 3 -15.48 4.81 -2.97
N ASP A 4 -16.08 4.82 -4.15
CA ASP A 4 -15.43 5.28 -5.39
C ASP A 4 -15.09 6.79 -5.34
N GLU A 5 -15.93 7.59 -4.69
CA GLU A 5 -15.66 9.02 -4.43
C GLU A 5 -14.45 9.18 -3.48
N LEU A 6 -14.36 8.34 -2.46
CA LEU A 6 -13.24 8.33 -1.51
C LEU A 6 -11.95 7.88 -2.20
N HIS A 7 -12.00 6.85 -3.05
CA HIS A 7 -10.85 6.41 -3.86
C HIS A 7 -10.36 7.53 -4.78
N THR A 8 -11.29 8.19 -5.46
CA THR A 8 -10.97 9.34 -6.33
C THR A 8 -10.31 10.46 -5.53
N LEU A 9 -10.93 10.84 -4.40
CA LEU A 9 -10.38 11.85 -3.49
C LEU A 9 -8.97 11.51 -3.01
N ILE A 10 -8.70 10.24 -2.66
CA ILE A 10 -7.37 9.82 -2.20
C ILE A 10 -6.36 9.85 -3.35
N THR A 11 -6.73 9.34 -4.53
CA THR A 11 -5.80 9.18 -5.67
C THR A 11 -5.49 10.47 -6.41
N GLU A 12 -6.41 11.43 -6.45
CA GLU A 12 -6.19 12.72 -7.13
C GLU A 12 -5.32 13.68 -6.32
N ASN A 13 -5.05 13.37 -5.05
CA ASN A 13 -4.30 14.23 -4.15
C ASN A 13 -2.87 13.73 -3.93
N PRO A 14 -1.85 14.51 -4.34
CA PRO A 14 -0.46 14.10 -4.26
C PRO A 14 0.04 14.14 -2.81
N ALA A 15 1.20 13.54 -2.54
CA ALA A 15 1.75 13.39 -1.19
C ALA A 15 1.84 14.72 -0.40
N GLU A 16 2.02 15.86 -1.06
CA GLU A 16 2.08 17.19 -0.45
C GLU A 16 0.72 17.65 0.12
N ALA A 17 -0.39 17.09 -0.35
CA ALA A 17 -1.72 17.36 0.19
C ALA A 17 -1.96 16.66 1.54
N TRP A 18 -1.06 15.75 1.94
CA TRP A 18 -1.18 14.96 3.15
C TRP A 18 -0.24 15.46 4.25
N THR A 19 -0.66 15.27 5.49
CA THR A 19 0.19 15.44 6.67
C THR A 19 0.50 14.06 7.23
N VAL A 20 1.78 13.66 7.15
CA VAL A 20 2.26 12.36 7.67
C VAL A 20 2.64 12.51 9.14
N ILE A 21 2.11 11.59 9.95
CA ILE A 21 2.34 11.47 11.38
C ILE A 21 3.08 10.13 11.60
N LYS A 22 4.39 10.22 11.83
CA LYS A 22 5.24 9.05 12.13
C LYS A 22 5.23 8.75 13.63
N GLY A 23 5.22 7.47 13.99
CA GLY A 23 5.23 7.03 15.39
C GLY A 23 3.83 6.83 16.01
N GLY A 24 2.80 6.73 15.15
CA GLY A 24 1.42 6.41 15.51
C GLY A 24 0.68 7.46 16.36
N PRO A 25 -0.65 7.62 16.20
CA PRO A 25 -1.46 8.28 17.19
C PRO A 25 -1.64 7.32 18.38
N ALA A 26 -0.78 7.41 19.40
CA ALA A 26 -0.93 6.67 20.66
C ALA A 26 -2.14 7.15 21.50
N PHE A 27 -3.29 7.37 20.87
CA PHE A 27 -4.47 7.96 21.51
C PHE A 27 -5.24 6.97 22.39
N ARG A 28 -4.89 5.67 22.38
CA ARG A 28 -5.40 4.68 23.33
C ARG A 28 -4.38 3.55 23.55
N SER A 29 -3.37 3.78 24.39
CA SER A 29 -2.37 2.78 24.79
C SER A 29 -2.92 1.60 25.62
N ASP A 30 -4.22 1.35 25.60
CA ASP A 30 -4.88 0.33 26.41
C ASP A 30 -5.33 -0.89 25.59
N ALA A 31 -5.17 -0.85 24.25
CA ALA A 31 -5.49 -1.98 23.39
C ALA A 31 -4.20 -2.79 23.09
N ALA A 32 -4.21 -4.08 23.44
CA ALA A 32 -3.20 -5.05 23.06
C ALA A 32 -3.22 -5.41 21.55
N GLU A 33 -3.78 -4.54 20.71
CA GLU A 33 -3.89 -4.74 19.26
C GLU A 33 -2.70 -4.07 18.56
N ALA A 34 -2.17 -4.75 17.55
CA ALA A 34 -1.05 -4.23 16.77
C ALA A 34 -1.50 -2.99 15.99
N GLU A 35 -0.94 -1.82 16.31
CA GLU A 35 -1.26 -0.55 15.66
C GLU A 35 -0.39 -0.29 14.42
N HIS A 36 -0.91 0.52 13.49
CA HIS A 36 -0.13 1.01 12.36
C HIS A 36 0.88 2.08 12.84
N PRO A 37 2.19 1.92 12.55
CA PRO A 37 3.21 2.87 13.00
C PRO A 37 3.17 4.23 12.30
N VAL A 38 2.45 4.33 11.17
CA VAL A 38 2.36 5.54 10.36
C VAL A 38 0.92 5.84 10.02
N ARG A 39 0.55 7.12 10.13
CA ARG A 39 -0.72 7.67 9.70
C ARG A 39 -0.50 8.87 8.79
N ALA A 40 -1.37 9.08 7.82
CA ALA A 40 -1.49 10.34 7.10
C ALA A 40 -2.94 10.83 7.14
N VAL A 41 -3.12 12.15 7.20
CA VAL A 41 -4.43 12.81 7.10
C VAL A 41 -4.42 13.78 5.94
N LEU A 42 -5.54 13.88 5.21
CA LEU A 42 -5.66 14.79 4.08
C LEU A 42 -5.89 16.21 4.60
N LYS A 43 -5.05 17.19 4.20
CA LYS A 43 -4.99 18.50 4.86
C LYS A 43 -6.28 19.31 4.82
N PHE A 44 -7.05 19.17 3.75
CA PHE A 44 -8.30 19.91 3.54
C PHE A 44 -9.54 19.08 3.85
N ASP A 45 -9.38 17.80 4.18
CA ASP A 45 -10.44 16.89 4.61
C ASP A 45 -9.89 15.95 5.69
N LEU A 46 -9.84 16.47 6.93
CA LEU A 46 -9.20 15.80 8.07
C LEU A 46 -9.91 14.52 8.51
N GLU A 47 -11.09 14.25 7.96
CA GLU A 47 -11.86 13.04 8.23
C GLU A 47 -11.32 11.85 7.46
N VAL A 48 -10.59 12.10 6.36
CA VAL A 48 -9.93 11.09 5.54
C VAL A 48 -8.51 10.84 6.06
N ALA A 49 -8.22 9.58 6.35
CA ALA A 49 -6.91 9.15 6.81
C ALA A 49 -6.47 7.83 6.17
N LEU A 50 -5.15 7.67 6.05
CA LEU A 50 -4.48 6.43 5.68
C LEU A 50 -3.61 5.98 6.84
N GLU A 51 -3.60 4.68 7.15
CA GLU A 51 -2.73 4.10 8.17
C GLU A 51 -2.01 2.88 7.61
N TRP A 52 -0.68 2.77 7.79
CA TRP A 52 0.12 1.70 7.19
C TRP A 52 1.33 1.31 8.03
N GLY A 53 1.96 0.20 7.64
CA GLY A 53 3.18 -0.33 8.26
C GLY A 53 2.95 -1.49 9.23
N LEU A 54 1.69 -1.82 9.52
CA LEU A 54 1.32 -3.04 10.25
C LEU A 54 1.53 -4.26 9.36
N ARG A 55 2.26 -5.27 9.84
CA ARG A 55 2.45 -6.51 9.09
C ARG A 55 1.15 -7.31 8.99
N ALA A 56 0.86 -7.76 7.77
CA ALA A 56 -0.22 -8.69 7.48
C ALA A 56 0.23 -10.15 7.59
N ASP A 57 1.53 -10.40 7.49
CA ASP A 57 2.15 -11.69 7.75
C ASP A 57 2.40 -11.91 9.26
N ASN A 58 2.71 -13.16 9.61
CA ASN A 58 2.94 -13.58 11.00
C ASN A 58 4.30 -13.09 11.57
N GLY A 59 4.94 -12.09 10.96
CA GLY A 59 6.22 -11.53 11.39
C GLY A 59 7.45 -12.28 10.88
N ASN A 60 7.29 -13.46 10.26
CA ASN A 60 8.38 -14.12 9.54
C ASN A 60 8.67 -13.35 8.25
N ARG A 61 9.96 -13.12 7.94
CA ARG A 61 10.36 -12.56 6.65
C ARG A 61 10.11 -13.61 5.59
N ALA A 62 9.07 -13.41 4.78
CA ALA A 62 8.88 -14.17 3.57
C ALA A 62 9.96 -13.80 2.55
N THR A 63 10.34 -14.75 1.72
CA THR A 63 11.22 -14.53 0.57
C THR A 63 10.45 -14.77 -0.72
N PHE A 64 10.97 -14.26 -1.84
CA PHE A 64 10.34 -14.38 -3.15
C PHE A 64 10.00 -15.81 -3.59
N ASP A 65 10.76 -16.81 -3.16
CA ASP A 65 10.49 -18.23 -3.44
C ASP A 65 9.16 -18.73 -2.85
N GLU A 66 8.59 -18.03 -1.87
CA GLU A 66 7.26 -18.30 -1.34
C GLU A 66 6.12 -17.76 -2.23
N TYR A 67 6.46 -17.02 -3.30
CA TYR A 67 5.50 -16.38 -4.19
C TYR A 67 5.74 -16.68 -5.67
N ASP A 68 4.78 -17.34 -6.31
CA ASP A 68 4.79 -17.63 -7.75
C ASP A 68 5.00 -16.39 -8.65
N TRP A 69 4.56 -15.19 -8.21
CA TRP A 69 4.73 -13.96 -8.97
C TRP A 69 6.15 -13.39 -8.88
N ALA A 70 6.97 -13.85 -7.94
CA ALA A 70 8.27 -13.25 -7.71
C ALA A 70 9.34 -13.73 -8.68
N GLU A 71 9.12 -14.86 -9.36
CA GLU A 71 9.98 -15.35 -10.44
C GLU A 71 10.18 -14.31 -11.55
N ILE A 72 9.20 -13.42 -11.74
CA ILE A 72 9.27 -12.35 -12.73
C ILE A 72 9.88 -11.06 -12.17
N ALA A 73 9.81 -10.84 -10.85
CA ALA A 73 10.02 -9.52 -10.25
C ALA A 73 11.49 -9.04 -10.13
N PHE A 74 12.47 -9.96 -10.13
CA PHE A 74 13.93 -9.70 -10.15
C PHE A 74 14.45 -8.56 -9.23
N PHE A 75 13.93 -8.39 -8.01
CA PHE A 75 14.51 -7.40 -7.08
C PHE A 75 15.85 -7.87 -6.48
N LYS A 76 16.70 -6.92 -6.09
CA LYS A 76 18.05 -7.20 -5.57
C LYS A 76 18.00 -7.84 -4.18
N ASP A 77 17.09 -7.39 -3.33
CA ASP A 77 16.81 -8.00 -2.03
C ASP A 77 15.54 -8.86 -2.13
N PRO A 78 15.62 -10.18 -1.84
CA PRO A 78 14.50 -11.09 -2.00
C PRO A 78 13.46 -11.02 -0.88
N THR A 79 13.62 -10.13 0.09
CA THR A 79 12.70 -10.01 1.22
C THR A 79 11.38 -9.38 0.81
N VAL A 80 10.31 -10.03 1.23
CA VAL A 80 8.94 -9.58 1.10
C VAL A 80 8.33 -9.47 2.48
N ALA A 81 7.56 -8.41 2.70
CA ALA A 81 6.64 -8.33 3.81
C ALA A 81 5.27 -7.95 3.29
N GLU A 82 4.24 -8.60 3.78
CA GLU A 82 2.87 -8.17 3.53
C GLU A 82 2.50 -7.10 4.55
N VAL A 83 1.89 -6.01 4.11
CA VAL A 83 1.57 -4.85 4.96
C VAL A 83 0.13 -4.43 4.72
N TRP A 84 -0.60 -4.17 5.81
CA TRP A 84 -1.93 -3.59 5.73
C TRP A 84 -1.84 -2.07 5.53
N VAL A 85 -2.69 -1.58 4.63
CA VAL A 85 -3.03 -0.16 4.50
C VAL A 85 -4.51 0.00 4.77
N ASP A 86 -4.81 0.76 5.81
CA ASP A 86 -6.17 1.04 6.26
C ASP A 86 -6.60 2.41 5.74
N VAL A 87 -7.76 2.45 5.11
CA VAL A 87 -8.45 3.66 4.68
C VAL A 87 -9.52 3.98 5.71
N ARG A 88 -9.43 5.17 6.28
CA ARG A 88 -10.34 5.63 7.33
C ARG A 88 -11.11 6.88 6.92
N LEU A 89 -12.39 6.90 7.29
CA LEU A 89 -13.30 8.03 7.11
C LEU A 89 -14.01 8.31 8.44
N HIS A 90 -13.97 9.56 8.91
CA HIS A 90 -14.46 9.96 10.24
C HIS A 90 -13.85 9.14 11.40
N GLY A 91 -12.64 8.60 11.20
CA GLY A 91 -11.96 7.73 12.17
C GLY A 91 -12.36 6.26 12.14
N GLU A 92 -13.36 5.87 11.34
CA GLU A 92 -13.78 4.48 11.17
C GLU A 92 -12.99 3.79 10.05
N LEU A 93 -12.71 2.50 10.19
CA LEU A 93 -12.11 1.68 9.13
C LEU A 93 -13.17 1.41 8.04
N VAL A 94 -12.97 1.96 6.85
CA VAL A 94 -13.88 1.78 5.71
C VAL A 94 -13.36 0.68 4.79
N GLU A 95 -12.05 0.60 4.60
CA GLU A 95 -11.42 -0.38 3.72
C GLU A 95 -10.04 -0.75 4.24
N ARG A 96 -9.64 -2.00 4.04
CA ARG A 96 -8.30 -2.51 4.35
C ARG A 96 -7.72 -3.19 3.11
N VAL A 97 -6.59 -2.68 2.65
CA VAL A 97 -5.89 -3.15 1.45
C VAL A 97 -4.57 -3.80 1.84
N LYS A 98 -4.26 -4.95 1.22
CA LYS A 98 -2.95 -5.58 1.37
C LYS A 98 -1.99 -5.04 0.32
N LEU A 99 -0.83 -4.55 0.75
CA LEU A 99 0.29 -4.21 -0.11
C LEU A 99 1.50 -5.09 0.20
N LEU A 100 2.42 -5.12 -0.75
CA LEU A 100 3.73 -5.75 -0.59
C LEU A 100 4.77 -4.68 -0.28
N LEU A 101 5.62 -4.94 0.71
CA LEU A 101 6.81 -4.18 0.97
C LEU A 101 8.03 -5.00 0.54
N VAL A 102 8.72 -4.54 -0.50
CA VAL A 102 9.77 -5.32 -1.20
C VAL A 102 11.12 -4.60 -1.25
N ASP A 103 12.13 -5.28 -1.80
CA ASP A 103 13.51 -4.81 -1.99
C ASP A 103 14.12 -4.26 -0.68
N GLY A 104 14.02 -5.04 0.40
CA GLY A 104 14.53 -4.64 1.71
C GLY A 104 13.76 -3.47 2.33
N GLY A 105 12.52 -3.24 1.89
CA GLY A 105 11.67 -2.18 2.40
C GLY A 105 11.74 -0.87 1.61
N ARG A 106 12.16 -0.89 0.36
CA ARG A 106 12.34 0.34 -0.44
C ARG A 106 11.14 0.73 -1.30
N ALA A 107 10.17 -0.16 -1.47
CA ALA A 107 8.99 0.10 -2.28
C ALA A 107 7.76 -0.61 -1.73
N TYR A 108 6.62 0.09 -1.75
CA TYR A 108 5.32 -0.55 -1.66
C TYR A 108 4.83 -0.88 -3.08
N LEU A 109 4.27 -2.08 -3.24
CA LEU A 109 3.68 -2.57 -4.48
C LEU A 109 2.28 -3.10 -4.21
N PRO A 110 1.37 -3.02 -5.20
CA PRO A 110 0.08 -3.73 -5.10
C PRO A 110 0.33 -5.23 -4.93
N PHE A 111 -0.52 -5.89 -4.16
CA PHE A 111 -0.52 -7.35 -4.11
C PHE A 111 -1.05 -7.89 -5.46
N PRO A 112 -0.32 -8.75 -6.19
CA PRO A 112 -0.78 -9.29 -7.46
C PRO A 112 -1.77 -10.43 -7.26
N GLU A 113 -2.75 -10.52 -8.16
CA GLU A 113 -3.78 -11.56 -8.17
C GLU A 113 -3.66 -12.40 -9.45
N LYS A 114 -4.04 -13.68 -9.39
CA LYS A 114 -4.04 -14.57 -10.57
C LYS A 114 -5.45 -14.73 -11.11
N LEU A 115 -5.74 -14.12 -12.26
CA LEU A 115 -7.02 -14.22 -12.96
C LEU A 115 -6.83 -14.93 -14.30
N GLY A 116 -7.50 -16.07 -14.51
CA GLY A 116 -7.38 -16.84 -15.74
C GLY A 116 -5.95 -17.28 -16.08
N GLY A 117 -5.13 -17.57 -15.07
CA GLY A 117 -3.71 -17.94 -15.23
C GLY A 117 -2.75 -16.77 -15.46
N THR A 118 -3.25 -15.54 -15.51
CA THR A 118 -2.47 -14.32 -15.72
C THR A 118 -2.35 -13.54 -14.41
N TRP A 119 -1.17 -13.00 -14.12
CA TRP A 119 -0.98 -12.06 -13.02
C TRP A 119 -1.49 -10.67 -13.37
N ILE A 120 -2.39 -10.16 -12.54
CA ILE A 120 -2.98 -8.83 -12.64
C ILE A 120 -2.73 -8.06 -11.36
N THR A 121 -2.78 -6.73 -11.48
CA THR A 121 -2.95 -5.83 -10.34
C THR A 121 -4.15 -4.95 -10.63
N ARG A 122 -4.82 -4.49 -9.58
CA ARG A 122 -5.98 -3.60 -9.70
C ARG A 122 -5.56 -2.13 -9.58
N LYS A 123 -6.38 -1.25 -10.15
CA LYS A 123 -6.04 0.17 -10.31
C LYS A 123 -5.94 0.89 -8.97
N TRP A 124 -6.89 0.65 -8.09
CA TRP A 124 -6.93 1.27 -6.77
C TRP A 124 -5.67 0.96 -5.95
N GLU A 125 -5.29 -0.32 -5.87
CA GLU A 125 -4.15 -0.82 -5.12
C GLU A 125 -2.82 -0.28 -5.69
N ARG A 126 -2.73 -0.13 -7.02
CA ARG A 126 -1.58 0.54 -7.66
C ARG A 126 -1.46 2.00 -7.22
N SER A 127 -2.56 2.76 -7.31
CA SER A 127 -2.57 4.16 -6.93
C SER A 127 -2.26 4.33 -5.44
N LEU A 128 -2.85 3.48 -4.59
CA LEU A 128 -2.61 3.48 -3.16
C LEU A 128 -1.15 3.14 -2.83
N ALA A 129 -0.57 2.12 -3.47
CA ALA A 129 0.84 1.77 -3.28
C ALA A 129 1.80 2.89 -3.70
N SER A 130 1.47 3.59 -4.79
CA SER A 130 2.22 4.76 -5.26
C SER A 130 2.14 5.90 -4.25
N LEU A 131 0.94 6.22 -3.76
CA LEU A 131 0.73 7.27 -2.76
C LEU A 131 1.46 6.94 -1.46
N VAL A 132 1.27 5.75 -0.90
CA VAL A 132 1.93 5.33 0.35
C VAL A 132 3.45 5.33 0.21
N SER A 133 3.98 4.88 -0.92
CA SER A 133 5.42 4.99 -1.21
C SER A 133 5.90 6.43 -1.18
N GLY A 134 5.18 7.35 -1.83
CA GLY A 134 5.49 8.78 -1.83
C GLY A 134 5.41 9.40 -0.44
N LEU A 135 4.35 9.10 0.32
CA LEU A 135 4.15 9.59 1.70
C LEU A 135 5.26 9.15 2.64
N ASP A 136 5.77 7.92 2.49
CA ASP A 136 6.83 7.40 3.34
C ASP A 136 8.24 7.78 2.85
N GLY A 137 8.34 8.55 1.75
CA GLY A 137 9.61 8.94 1.13
C GLY A 137 10.38 7.74 0.56
N ARG A 138 9.68 6.66 0.24
CA ARG A 138 10.22 5.45 -0.40
C ARG A 138 10.17 5.62 -1.91
N TRP A 139 11.06 4.94 -2.63
CA TRP A 139 11.25 5.14 -4.08
C TRP A 139 10.14 4.50 -4.95
N GLY A 140 9.01 4.12 -4.36
CA GLY A 140 8.04 3.22 -4.97
C GLY A 140 7.13 3.89 -6.01
N ALA A 141 6.97 3.20 -7.14
CA ALA A 141 6.12 3.45 -8.31
C ALA A 141 6.69 4.30 -9.47
N HIS A 142 7.48 5.37 -9.24
CA HIS A 142 8.03 6.20 -10.35
C HIS A 142 9.52 5.96 -10.68
N GLY A 143 10.20 5.08 -9.94
CA GLY A 143 11.55 4.61 -10.30
C GLY A 143 11.52 3.56 -11.42
N SER A 144 12.59 3.45 -12.20
CA SER A 144 12.74 2.51 -13.33
C SER A 144 12.37 1.06 -13.00
N TRP A 145 12.48 0.65 -11.74
CA TRP A 145 12.17 -0.71 -11.27
C TRP A 145 10.69 -0.93 -10.95
N GLY A 146 9.96 0.08 -10.45
CA GLY A 146 8.51 -0.02 -10.22
C GLY A 146 7.76 -0.15 -11.54
N SER A 147 8.18 0.61 -12.55
CA SER A 147 7.68 0.50 -13.93
C SER A 147 8.01 -0.84 -14.58
N HIS A 148 9.15 -1.45 -14.25
CA HIS A 148 9.52 -2.79 -14.72
C HIS A 148 8.62 -3.88 -14.11
N TYR A 149 8.41 -3.85 -12.79
CA TYR A 149 7.47 -4.76 -12.11
C TYR A 149 6.04 -4.62 -12.64
N LEU A 150 5.54 -3.38 -12.73
CA LEU A 150 4.21 -3.11 -13.27
C LEU A 150 4.09 -3.43 -14.77
N GLY A 151 5.19 -3.35 -15.52
CA GLY A 151 5.22 -3.70 -16.95
C GLY A 151 5.19 -5.20 -17.22
N GLN A 152 5.56 -6.03 -16.24
CA GLN A 152 5.44 -7.49 -16.33
C GLN A 152 4.08 -8.01 -15.86
N MET A 153 3.41 -7.27 -14.96
CA MET A 153 2.02 -7.53 -14.62
C MET A 153 1.13 -7.02 -15.75
N ARG A 154 0.14 -7.79 -16.20
CA ARG A 154 -0.88 -7.20 -17.07
C ARG A 154 -1.70 -6.26 -16.21
N ALA A 155 -1.41 -4.95 -16.31
CA ALA A 155 -2.20 -3.94 -15.65
C ALA A 155 -3.63 -4.07 -16.17
N ASP A 156 -4.56 -4.48 -15.30
CA ASP A 156 -5.96 -4.37 -15.64
C ASP A 156 -6.32 -2.88 -15.56
N HIS A 157 -6.75 -2.34 -16.70
CA HIS A 157 -7.13 -0.93 -16.83
C HIS A 157 -8.57 -0.69 -16.37
N ASP A 158 -9.38 -1.76 -16.30
CA ASP A 158 -10.81 -1.66 -16.09
C ASP A 158 -11.26 -2.63 -15.00
N THR A 159 -11.44 -2.14 -13.77
CA THR A 159 -12.69 -2.37 -13.01
C THR A 159 -12.67 -1.62 -11.68
N TYR A 160 -13.68 -0.74 -11.56
CA TYR A 160 -14.21 0.04 -10.42
C TYR A 160 -13.21 0.88 -9.62
#